data_AF-A0A946WRB1-F1
#
_entry.id   AF-A0A946WRB1-F1
#
_cell.length_a   1.000
_cell.length_b   1.000
_cell.length_c   1.000
_cell.angle_alpha   90.00
_cell.angle_beta   90.00
_cell.angle_gamma   90.00
#
_symmetry.space_group_name_H-M   'P 1'
#
loop_
_entity.id
_entity.type
_entity.pdbx_description
1 polymer ?
#
loop_
_entity_poly.entity_id
_entity_poly.type
_entity_poly.pdbx_seq_one_letter_code
_entity_poly.pdbx_strand_id
1 'polypeptide(L)'
;MRLFLTGDTHGGLSAEKLSEKNWPEQNKLNKEDLLIILGDFGFIWSNEPNNTERYWIKLFDEINCRVAFIDGNHENHSRLSEMPEVSFQGGMAGQVSENIWHLKRGEIYRMGNRDIFVMGGADSIDKFARKPGISWWESEIPSPEEMEHAFQNLEKFDNKVDYILTHTLPKKVVSSFMKWFEKTNDPTSIFLDIVNDRCSYEKWFGAHFHEDFEHGKFQVLYQQIIEVDMNLMKNI
;
A
#
# COMPACT_ATOMS: atom_id res chain seq x y z
N MET A 1 -19.92 1.94 -1.30
CA MET A 1 -18.48 2.24 -1.17
C MET A 1 -17.79 1.95 -2.48
N ARG A 2 -17.09 2.94 -3.00
CA ARG A 2 -16.15 2.84 -4.11
C ARG A 2 -14.73 2.78 -3.54
N LEU A 3 -13.87 1.97 -4.15
CA LEU A 3 -12.48 1.82 -3.75
C LEU A 3 -11.57 2.23 -4.90
N PHE A 4 -10.66 3.14 -4.62
CA PHE A 4 -9.67 3.63 -5.57
C PHE A 4 -8.26 3.27 -5.12
N LEU A 5 -7.41 2.94 -6.08
CA LEU A 5 -6.01 2.59 -5.83
C LEU A 5 -5.07 3.47 -6.66
N THR A 6 -3.92 3.80 -6.10
CA THR A 6 -2.77 4.43 -6.78
C THR A 6 -1.49 4.06 -6.02
N GLY A 7 -0.31 4.29 -6.57
CA GLY A 7 0.97 4.13 -5.86
C GLY A 7 1.73 5.45 -5.69
N ASP A 8 2.83 5.41 -4.94
CA ASP A 8 4.02 6.27 -5.11
C ASP A 8 3.72 7.78 -5.20
N THR A 9 3.33 8.39 -4.09
CA THR A 9 3.14 9.85 -4.02
C THR A 9 4.41 10.60 -3.65
N HIS A 10 5.37 9.91 -2.99
CA HIS A 10 6.71 10.39 -2.66
C HIS A 10 6.69 11.76 -1.96
N GLY A 11 5.80 11.92 -0.97
CA GLY A 11 5.72 13.16 -0.17
C GLY A 11 5.37 14.43 -0.96
N GLY A 12 4.74 14.27 -2.13
CA GLY A 12 4.31 15.39 -2.97
C GLY A 12 4.92 15.41 -4.36
N LEU A 13 6.00 14.65 -4.61
CA LEU A 13 6.69 14.64 -5.91
C LEU A 13 5.78 14.13 -7.05
N SER A 14 4.91 13.17 -6.74
CA SER A 14 3.96 12.60 -7.70
C SER A 14 2.51 12.85 -7.30
N ALA A 15 2.25 13.66 -6.27
CA ALA A 15 0.90 13.88 -5.76
C ALA A 15 -0.01 14.70 -6.69
N GLU A 16 0.52 15.28 -7.78
CA GLU A 16 -0.28 16.02 -8.76
C GLU A 16 -1.41 15.16 -9.35
N LYS A 17 -1.22 13.84 -9.44
CA LYS A 17 -2.23 12.88 -9.88
C LYS A 17 -3.53 12.96 -9.05
N LEU A 18 -3.43 13.36 -7.78
CA LEU A 18 -4.55 13.48 -6.84
C LEU A 18 -5.27 14.83 -6.90
N SER A 19 -4.80 15.79 -7.69
CA SER A 19 -5.45 17.09 -7.82
C SER A 19 -6.83 16.99 -8.49
N GLU A 20 -7.76 17.90 -8.19
CA GLU A 20 -9.08 17.93 -8.84
C GLU A 20 -9.01 17.97 -10.38
N LYS A 21 -7.95 18.57 -10.92
CA LYS A 21 -7.71 18.63 -12.37
C LYS A 21 -7.40 17.25 -12.95
N ASN A 22 -6.54 16.48 -12.29
CA ASN A 22 -6.05 15.19 -12.79
C ASN A 22 -6.95 14.02 -12.34
N TRP A 23 -7.66 14.17 -11.23
CA TRP A 23 -8.65 13.23 -10.72
C TRP A 23 -9.97 13.93 -10.36
N PRO A 24 -10.73 14.40 -11.36
CA PRO A 24 -12.00 15.10 -11.12
C PRO A 24 -13.08 14.21 -10.51
N GLU A 25 -12.92 12.88 -10.58
CA GLU A 25 -13.84 11.92 -9.97
C GLU A 25 -13.91 12.08 -8.45
N GLN A 26 -12.85 12.60 -7.80
CA GLN A 26 -12.85 12.90 -6.36
C GLN A 26 -13.98 13.84 -5.93
N ASN A 27 -14.48 14.69 -6.84
CA ASN A 27 -15.58 15.62 -6.58
C ASN A 27 -16.96 14.94 -6.51
N LYS A 28 -17.03 13.65 -6.86
CA LYS A 28 -18.25 12.83 -6.77
C LYS A 28 -18.20 11.81 -5.62
N LEU A 29 -17.11 11.79 -4.86
CA LEU A 29 -16.92 10.87 -3.75
C LEU A 29 -17.51 11.44 -2.46
N ASN A 30 -17.59 10.58 -1.45
CA ASN A 30 -17.91 10.96 -0.09
C ASN A 30 -17.12 10.09 0.90
N LYS A 31 -17.28 10.34 2.21
CA LYS A 31 -16.50 9.66 3.25
C LYS A 31 -16.81 8.17 3.41
N GLU A 32 -17.80 7.62 2.71
CA GLU A 32 -17.97 6.17 2.59
C GLU A 32 -16.98 5.54 1.60
N ASP A 33 -16.51 6.30 0.61
CA ASP A 33 -15.53 5.89 -0.39
C ASP A 33 -14.10 5.96 0.15
N LEU A 34 -13.18 5.21 -0.46
CA LEU A 34 -11.81 5.06 0.01
C LEU A 34 -10.81 5.15 -1.14
N LEU A 35 -9.75 5.92 -0.94
CA LEU A 35 -8.51 5.87 -1.73
C LEU A 35 -7.44 5.14 -0.93
N ILE A 36 -6.76 4.15 -1.54
CA ILE A 36 -5.58 3.50 -0.97
C ILE A 36 -4.34 3.81 -1.81
N ILE A 37 -3.29 4.30 -1.15
CA ILE A 37 -1.97 4.54 -1.75
C ILE A 37 -1.07 3.33 -1.42
N LEU A 38 -0.60 2.64 -2.46
CA LEU A 38 0.12 1.37 -2.40
C LEU A 38 1.62 1.55 -2.10
N GLY A 39 1.95 2.25 -1.02
CA GLY A 39 3.33 2.54 -0.63
C GLY A 39 3.88 3.84 -1.19
N ASP A 40 5.03 4.20 -0.65
CA ASP A 40 5.72 5.48 -0.83
C ASP A 40 4.78 6.67 -0.67
N PHE A 41 3.99 6.64 0.43
CA PHE A 41 3.09 7.74 0.81
C PHE A 41 3.93 9.01 1.05
N GLY A 42 4.99 8.88 1.85
CA GLY A 42 6.07 9.86 1.96
C GLY A 42 5.75 11.20 2.64
N PHE A 43 4.50 11.45 3.06
CA PHE A 43 4.13 12.71 3.71
C PHE A 43 4.50 12.77 5.20
N ILE A 44 4.67 11.62 5.85
CA ILE A 44 5.03 11.49 7.27
C ILE A 44 6.51 11.12 7.37
N TRP A 45 7.38 12.08 7.04
CA TRP A 45 8.81 11.82 6.88
C TRP A 45 9.67 12.32 8.04
N SER A 46 9.39 13.52 8.54
CA SER A 46 10.15 14.09 9.67
C SER A 46 9.85 13.34 10.97
N ASN A 47 10.76 13.36 11.94
CA ASN A 47 10.50 12.72 13.25
C ASN A 47 9.35 13.38 14.02
N GLU A 48 9.05 14.64 13.71
CA GLU A 48 7.93 15.40 14.25
C GLU A 48 7.16 16.07 13.11
N PRO A 49 5.84 16.34 13.26
CA PRO A 49 5.06 17.00 12.24
C PRO A 49 5.66 18.38 11.88
N ASN A 50 5.97 18.58 10.61
CA ASN A 50 6.46 19.86 10.09
C ASN A 50 5.37 20.60 9.28
N ASN A 51 5.67 21.79 8.75
CA ASN A 51 4.69 22.57 7.99
C ASN A 51 4.26 21.89 6.69
N THR A 52 5.16 21.20 6.01
CA THR A 52 4.89 20.48 4.76
C THR A 52 3.92 19.33 5.01
N GLU A 53 4.15 18.55 6.05
CA GLU A 53 3.23 17.48 6.46
C GLU A 53 1.86 18.04 6.82
N ARG A 54 1.79 19.05 7.71
CA ARG A 54 0.51 19.67 8.10
C ARG A 54 -0.28 20.18 6.89
N TYR A 55 0.40 20.74 5.89
CA TYR A 55 -0.22 21.19 4.66
C TYR A 55 -0.85 20.02 3.88
N TRP A 56 -0.11 18.93 3.68
CA TRP A 56 -0.61 17.77 2.95
C TRP A 56 -1.71 17.01 3.69
N ILE A 57 -1.57 16.81 5.00
CA ILE A 57 -2.62 16.18 5.82
C ILE A 57 -3.92 16.99 5.71
N LYS A 58 -3.84 18.33 5.74
CA LYS A 58 -5.02 19.17 5.52
C LYS A 58 -5.65 18.96 4.14
N LEU A 59 -4.86 18.88 3.08
CA LEU A 59 -5.38 18.60 1.73
C LEU A 59 -6.07 17.23 1.66
N PHE A 60 -5.49 16.21 2.30
CA PHE A 60 -6.10 14.88 2.39
C PHE A 60 -7.35 14.85 3.27
N ASP A 61 -7.46 15.68 4.30
CA ASP A 61 -8.69 15.80 5.09
C ASP A 61 -9.81 16.48 4.28
N GLU A 62 -9.45 17.42 3.40
CA GLU A 62 -10.34 18.14 2.48
C GLU A 62 -10.82 17.29 1.28
N ILE A 63 -10.12 16.20 0.94
CA ILE A 63 -10.56 15.29 -0.12
C ILE A 63 -11.91 14.66 0.26
N ASN A 64 -12.83 14.48 -0.68
CA ASN A 64 -14.18 14.05 -0.34
C ASN A 64 -14.26 12.60 0.16
N CYS A 65 -13.24 11.76 -0.09
CA CYS A 65 -13.17 10.39 0.38
C CYS A 65 -12.27 10.21 1.61
N ARG A 66 -12.28 9.01 2.18
CA ARG A 66 -11.26 8.57 3.15
C ARG A 66 -9.96 8.21 2.42
N VAL A 67 -8.83 8.30 3.11
CA VAL A 67 -7.52 7.94 2.58
C VAL A 67 -6.88 6.88 3.45
N ALA A 68 -6.34 5.84 2.86
CA ALA A 68 -5.46 4.92 3.54
C ALA A 68 -4.19 4.71 2.71
N PHE A 69 -3.15 4.17 3.33
CA PHE A 69 -1.96 3.77 2.62
C PHE A 69 -1.34 2.53 3.24
N ILE A 70 -0.69 1.75 2.40
CA ILE A 70 0.28 0.74 2.81
C ILE A 70 1.63 1.45 2.80
N ASP A 71 2.54 1.10 3.70
CA ASP A 71 3.90 1.64 3.66
C ASP A 71 4.74 0.95 2.56
N GLY A 72 5.58 1.71 1.88
CA GLY A 72 6.61 1.22 0.97
C GLY A 72 7.97 1.14 1.63
N ASN A 73 9.01 1.52 0.89
CA ASN A 73 10.38 1.61 1.39
C ASN A 73 10.86 3.06 1.59
N HIS A 74 10.02 4.05 1.26
CA HIS A 74 10.29 5.47 1.44
C HIS A 74 9.32 6.12 2.44
N GLU A 75 9.34 5.59 3.65
CA GLU A 75 8.60 6.07 4.81
C GLU A 75 9.51 6.21 6.02
N ASN A 76 9.12 7.09 6.96
CA ASN A 76 9.71 7.06 8.30
C ASN A 76 9.04 5.94 9.12
N HIS A 77 9.56 4.72 8.99
CA HIS A 77 8.99 3.55 9.67
C HIS A 77 8.99 3.68 11.20
N SER A 78 9.98 4.35 11.78
CA SER A 78 9.99 4.63 13.23
C SER A 78 8.74 5.42 13.63
N ARG A 79 8.47 6.51 12.92
CA ARG A 79 7.31 7.36 13.23
C ARG A 79 5.97 6.70 12.92
N LEU A 80 5.89 5.90 11.86
CA LEU A 80 4.67 5.13 11.56
C LEU A 80 4.36 4.11 12.66
N SER A 81 5.38 3.48 13.25
CA SER A 81 5.20 2.49 14.32
C SER A 81 4.65 3.08 15.63
N GLU A 82 4.77 4.40 15.82
CA GLU A 82 4.30 5.12 17.00
C GLU A 82 2.87 5.65 16.86
N MET A 83 2.27 5.52 15.67
CA MET A 83 0.90 5.99 15.42
C MET A 83 -0.12 5.22 16.27
N PRO A 84 -1.14 5.88 16.83
CA PRO A 84 -2.18 5.20 17.60
C PRO A 84 -2.85 4.09 16.78
N GLU A 85 -2.86 2.87 17.30
CA GLU A 85 -3.51 1.75 16.63
C GLU A 85 -5.02 1.74 16.87
N VAL A 86 -5.79 1.58 15.80
CA VAL A 86 -7.25 1.55 15.79
C VAL A 86 -7.75 0.38 14.96
N SER A 87 -8.93 -0.14 15.30
CA SER A 87 -9.63 -1.07 14.40
C SER A 87 -10.18 -0.30 13.20
N PHE A 88 -9.93 -0.80 12.01
CA PHE A 88 -10.35 -0.21 10.75
C PHE A 88 -10.76 -1.32 9.79
N GLN A 89 -12.02 -1.30 9.30
CA GLN A 89 -12.53 -2.24 8.29
C GLN A 89 -12.22 -3.73 8.60
N GLY A 90 -12.28 -4.14 9.86
CA GLY A 90 -12.04 -5.52 10.29
C GLY A 90 -10.58 -5.90 10.57
N GLY A 91 -9.62 -5.03 10.25
CA GLY A 91 -8.20 -5.18 10.61
C GLY A 91 -7.71 -4.07 11.54
N MET A 92 -6.41 -4.05 11.82
CA MET A 92 -5.72 -3.01 12.58
C MET A 92 -5.06 -1.98 11.68
N ALA A 93 -5.14 -0.69 12.02
CA ALA A 93 -4.49 0.40 11.29
C ALA A 93 -3.85 1.40 12.25
N GLY A 94 -2.78 2.06 11.82
CA GLY A 94 -2.25 3.26 12.49
C GLY A 94 -3.06 4.49 12.09
N GLN A 95 -3.55 5.27 13.06
CA GLN A 95 -4.32 6.47 12.79
C GLN A 95 -3.40 7.69 12.65
N VAL A 96 -3.39 8.30 11.46
CA VAL A 96 -2.58 9.50 11.17
C VAL A 96 -3.39 10.77 11.39
N SER A 97 -4.64 10.80 10.92
CA SER A 97 -5.62 11.85 11.17
C SER A 97 -7.02 11.25 11.32
N GLU A 98 -8.06 12.08 11.38
CA GLU A 98 -9.45 11.60 11.34
C GLU A 98 -9.82 10.98 9.97
N ASN A 99 -9.09 11.29 8.89
CA ASN A 99 -9.39 10.86 7.53
C ASN A 99 -8.29 9.98 6.89
N ILE A 100 -7.18 9.71 7.61
CA ILE A 100 -5.99 9.06 7.05
C ILE A 100 -5.54 7.89 7.94
N TRP A 101 -5.40 6.70 7.34
CA TRP A 101 -4.98 5.48 8.03
C TRP A 101 -3.78 4.81 7.35
N HIS A 102 -2.81 4.37 8.15
CA HIS A 102 -1.75 3.45 7.75
C HIS A 102 -2.25 2.02 7.94
N LEU A 103 -2.46 1.29 6.84
CA LEU A 103 -2.85 -0.11 6.87
C LEU A 103 -1.67 -0.97 7.31
N LYS A 104 -1.84 -1.74 8.38
CA LYS A 104 -0.76 -2.54 8.98
C LYS A 104 -0.45 -3.75 8.11
N ARG A 105 0.84 -4.04 7.99
CA ARG A 105 1.37 -5.19 7.25
C ARG A 105 0.75 -6.50 7.75
N GLY A 106 0.34 -7.37 6.83
CA GLY A 106 -0.20 -8.69 7.14
C GLY A 106 -1.67 -8.72 7.55
N GLU A 107 -2.35 -7.57 7.58
CA GLU A 107 -3.78 -7.49 7.87
C GLU A 107 -4.64 -7.84 6.66
N ILE A 108 -5.86 -8.32 6.94
CA ILE A 108 -6.93 -8.51 5.96
C ILE A 108 -8.07 -7.56 6.34
N TYR A 109 -8.46 -6.71 5.40
CA TYR A 109 -9.54 -5.75 5.57
C TYR A 109 -10.79 -6.21 4.82
N ARG A 110 -11.93 -6.18 5.51
CA ARG A 110 -13.26 -6.36 4.93
C ARG A 110 -13.75 -5.02 4.39
N MET A 111 -13.57 -4.80 3.10
CA MET A 111 -13.96 -3.58 2.42
C MET A 111 -15.18 -3.85 1.55
N GLY A 112 -16.34 -3.34 1.96
CA GLY A 112 -17.61 -3.71 1.33
C GLY A 112 -17.87 -5.20 1.50
N ASN A 113 -17.97 -5.95 0.40
CA ASN A 113 -18.11 -7.40 0.43
C ASN A 113 -16.79 -8.15 0.15
N ARG A 114 -15.68 -7.44 -0.08
CA ARG A 114 -14.39 -8.03 -0.46
C ARG A 114 -13.48 -8.20 0.75
N ASP A 115 -12.75 -9.30 0.82
CA ASP A 115 -11.64 -9.50 1.74
C ASP A 115 -10.32 -9.14 1.03
N ILE A 116 -9.59 -8.16 1.58
CA ILE A 116 -8.40 -7.57 0.94
C ILE A 116 -7.19 -7.74 1.85
N PHE A 117 -6.21 -8.53 1.42
CA PHE A 117 -4.94 -8.68 2.12
C PHE A 117 -3.97 -7.55 1.75
N VAL A 118 -3.23 -7.03 2.73
CA VAL A 118 -2.21 -6.00 2.49
C VAL A 118 -0.82 -6.39 3.00
N MET A 119 0.21 -5.98 2.27
CA MET A 119 1.60 -6.09 2.73
C MET A 119 2.47 -4.95 2.20
N GLY A 120 3.09 -4.21 3.11
CA GLY A 120 4.02 -3.13 2.81
C GLY A 120 5.48 -3.54 2.77
N GLY A 121 6.35 -2.55 2.57
CA GLY A 121 7.79 -2.71 2.54
C GLY A 121 8.38 -3.11 1.18
N ALA A 122 9.65 -2.80 1.01
CA ALA A 122 10.51 -3.24 -0.11
C ALA A 122 11.98 -2.93 0.22
N ASP A 123 12.92 -3.54 -0.50
CA ASP A 123 14.35 -3.23 -0.30
C ASP A 123 14.79 -2.00 -1.10
N SER A 124 15.12 -0.90 -0.43
CA SER A 124 15.69 0.27 -1.09
C SER A 124 17.04 -0.05 -1.75
N ILE A 125 17.10 0.03 -3.09
CA ILE A 125 18.32 -0.23 -3.87
C ILE A 125 19.43 0.82 -3.65
N ASP A 126 19.08 1.98 -3.11
CA ASP A 126 19.95 3.14 -2.91
C ASP A 126 20.38 3.33 -1.44
N LYS A 127 20.18 2.32 -0.57
CA LYS A 127 20.62 2.31 0.85
C LYS A 127 22.07 2.73 1.03
N PHE A 128 22.94 2.33 0.10
CA PHE A 128 24.38 2.65 0.14
C PHE A 128 24.69 4.16 0.11
N ALA A 129 23.76 4.97 -0.40
CA ALA A 129 23.88 6.44 -0.48
C ALA A 129 23.08 7.16 0.62
N ARG A 130 22.41 6.43 1.51
CA ARG A 130 21.44 6.94 2.51
C ARG A 130 21.98 6.79 3.94
N LYS A 131 21.34 7.50 4.88
CA LYS A 131 21.70 7.46 6.31
C LYS A 131 20.68 6.64 7.10
N PRO A 132 21.10 5.56 7.81
CA PRO A 132 20.21 4.76 8.64
C PRO A 132 19.47 5.60 9.68
N GLY A 133 18.17 5.39 9.83
CA GLY A 133 17.30 6.10 10.79
C GLY A 133 17.00 7.56 10.43
N ILE A 134 17.43 8.02 9.25
CA ILE A 134 17.17 9.39 8.74
C ILE A 134 16.53 9.35 7.37
N SER A 135 17.06 8.52 6.46
CA SER A 135 16.59 8.46 5.08
C SER A 135 16.40 7.04 4.56
N TRP A 136 16.65 6.04 5.41
CA TRP A 136 16.30 4.64 5.20
C TRP A 136 16.22 3.94 6.57
N TRP A 137 15.40 2.90 6.67
CA TRP A 137 15.20 2.13 7.90
C TRP A 137 15.33 0.63 7.65
N GLU A 138 15.86 -0.12 8.63
CA GLU A 138 15.88 -1.59 8.55
C GLU A 138 14.46 -2.17 8.45
N SER A 139 13.50 -1.50 9.10
CA SER A 139 12.08 -1.82 9.07
C SER A 139 11.38 -1.49 7.74
N GLU A 140 12.09 -1.01 6.72
CA GLU A 140 11.60 -1.06 5.32
C GLU A 140 11.27 -2.50 4.90
N ILE A 141 12.00 -3.47 5.46
CA ILE A 141 11.71 -4.88 5.29
C ILE A 141 10.77 -5.34 6.41
N PRO A 142 9.68 -6.06 6.10
CA PRO A 142 8.82 -6.67 7.10
C PRO A 142 9.61 -7.59 8.04
N SER A 143 9.32 -7.49 9.32
CA SER A 143 9.98 -8.37 10.30
C SER A 143 9.48 -9.81 10.15
N PRO A 144 10.23 -10.82 10.64
CA PRO A 144 9.74 -12.19 10.70
C PRO A 144 8.39 -12.33 11.40
N GLU A 145 8.14 -11.53 12.44
CA GLU A 145 6.87 -11.50 13.17
C GLU A 145 5.74 -10.94 12.30
N GLU A 146 5.98 -9.89 11.51
CA GLU A 146 5.00 -9.34 10.56
C GLU A 146 4.68 -10.34 9.44
N MET A 147 5.69 -11.04 8.93
CA MET A 147 5.52 -12.10 7.92
C MET A 147 4.76 -13.31 8.47
N GLU A 148 5.05 -13.74 9.70
CA GLU A 148 4.33 -14.82 10.37
C GLU A 148 2.88 -14.43 10.65
N HIS A 149 2.65 -13.21 11.14
CA HIS A 149 1.31 -12.66 11.32
C HIS A 149 0.50 -12.64 10.02
N ALA A 150 1.13 -12.25 8.91
CA ALA A 150 0.52 -12.31 7.58
C ALA A 150 0.08 -13.72 7.20
N PHE A 151 0.94 -14.73 7.39
CA PHE A 151 0.57 -16.13 7.13
C PHE A 151 -0.57 -16.60 8.02
N GLN A 152 -0.52 -16.32 9.32
CA GLN A 152 -1.59 -16.69 10.25
C GLN A 152 -2.93 -16.03 9.90
N ASN A 153 -2.92 -14.77 9.48
CA ASN A 153 -4.12 -14.08 9.03
C ASN A 153 -4.66 -14.68 7.73
N LEU A 154 -3.82 -14.95 6.74
CA LEU A 154 -4.24 -15.62 5.50
C LEU A 154 -4.81 -17.02 5.76
N GLU A 155 -4.23 -17.79 6.67
CA GLU A 155 -4.74 -19.12 7.05
C GLU A 155 -6.14 -19.07 7.68
N LYS A 156 -6.47 -18.03 8.48
CA LYS A 156 -7.82 -17.84 9.03
C LYS A 156 -8.88 -17.63 7.94
N PHE A 157 -8.47 -17.23 6.75
CA PHE A 157 -9.32 -17.03 5.56
C PHE A 157 -9.11 -18.16 4.53
N ASP A 158 -8.63 -19.33 4.96
CA ASP A 158 -8.34 -20.50 4.09
C ASP A 158 -7.41 -20.16 2.91
N ASN A 159 -6.50 -19.19 3.09
CA ASN A 159 -5.64 -18.62 2.05
C ASN A 159 -6.43 -18.11 0.82
N LYS A 160 -7.65 -17.61 1.03
CA LYS A 160 -8.51 -17.04 -0.01
C LYS A 160 -8.86 -15.61 0.33
N VAL A 161 -8.49 -14.70 -0.55
CA VAL A 161 -8.85 -13.28 -0.47
C VAL A 161 -9.25 -12.81 -1.87
N ASP A 162 -10.05 -11.77 -1.98
CA ASP A 162 -10.44 -11.26 -3.29
C ASP A 162 -9.26 -10.54 -3.95
N TYR A 163 -8.65 -9.61 -3.21
CA TYR A 163 -7.56 -8.76 -3.69
C TYR A 163 -6.36 -8.82 -2.76
N ILE A 164 -5.18 -8.69 -3.35
CA ILE A 164 -3.92 -8.49 -2.64
C ILE A 164 -3.38 -7.12 -3.03
N LEU A 165 -3.06 -6.30 -2.03
CA LEU A 165 -2.49 -4.98 -2.21
C LEU A 165 -1.10 -4.94 -1.57
N THR A 166 -0.07 -4.62 -2.34
CA THR A 166 1.30 -4.53 -1.81
C THR A 166 2.05 -3.35 -2.38
N HIS A 167 3.18 -2.99 -1.75
CA HIS A 167 4.06 -2.00 -2.35
C HIS A 167 4.90 -2.61 -3.48
N THR A 168 5.80 -3.56 -3.17
CA THR A 168 6.50 -4.37 -4.17
C THR A 168 5.69 -5.59 -4.59
N LEU A 169 6.17 -6.36 -5.57
CA LEU A 169 5.51 -7.57 -6.09
C LEU A 169 6.34 -8.84 -5.82
N PRO A 170 5.76 -10.05 -6.01
CA PRO A 170 6.50 -11.31 -5.91
C PRO A 170 7.74 -11.32 -6.82
N LYS A 171 8.88 -11.79 -6.30
CA LYS A 171 10.16 -11.72 -7.01
C LYS A 171 10.12 -12.44 -8.37
N LYS A 172 9.50 -13.62 -8.46
CA LYS A 172 9.36 -14.36 -9.73
C LYS A 172 8.55 -13.58 -10.75
N VAL A 173 7.54 -12.84 -10.28
CA VAL A 173 6.66 -12.01 -11.12
C VAL A 173 7.42 -10.80 -11.63
N VAL A 174 8.09 -10.05 -10.75
CA VAL A 174 8.90 -8.89 -11.16
C VAL A 174 9.99 -9.28 -12.15
N SER A 175 10.66 -10.40 -11.89
CA SER A 175 11.73 -10.92 -12.75
C SER A 175 11.26 -11.26 -14.18
N SER A 176 9.97 -11.58 -14.37
CA SER A 176 9.42 -11.94 -15.68
C SER A 176 9.34 -10.75 -16.65
N PHE A 177 9.20 -9.52 -16.13
CA PHE A 177 9.12 -8.30 -16.92
C PHE A 177 10.29 -7.31 -16.66
N MET A 178 11.01 -7.44 -15.55
CA MET A 178 12.20 -6.67 -15.19
C MET A 178 13.38 -7.59 -14.86
N LYS A 179 14.06 -8.10 -15.90
CA LYS A 179 15.16 -9.09 -15.76
C LYS A 179 16.27 -8.69 -14.79
N TRP A 180 16.55 -7.40 -14.62
CA TRP A 180 17.60 -6.96 -13.69
C TRP A 180 17.22 -7.25 -12.22
N PHE A 181 15.93 -7.36 -11.92
CA PHE A 181 15.41 -7.66 -10.58
C PHE A 181 15.75 -9.10 -10.12
N GLU A 182 16.04 -10.02 -11.04
CA GLU A 182 16.51 -11.37 -10.68
C GLU A 182 17.75 -11.33 -9.76
N LYS A 183 18.59 -10.30 -9.95
CA LYS A 183 19.83 -10.10 -9.21
C LYS A 183 19.66 -9.37 -7.88
N THR A 184 18.48 -8.82 -7.58
CA THR A 184 18.21 -8.18 -6.29
C THR A 184 17.96 -9.24 -5.23
N ASN A 185 17.96 -8.86 -3.95
CA ASN A 185 17.62 -9.76 -2.86
C ASN A 185 16.60 -9.12 -1.92
N ASP A 186 15.52 -8.57 -2.50
CA ASP A 186 14.42 -7.99 -1.74
C ASP A 186 13.69 -9.07 -0.93
N PRO A 187 13.84 -9.10 0.42
CA PRO A 187 13.21 -10.11 1.25
C PRO A 187 11.68 -10.02 1.20
N THR A 188 11.11 -8.83 1.00
CA THR A 188 9.66 -8.65 0.87
C THR A 188 9.16 -9.34 -0.38
N SER A 189 9.78 -9.10 -1.54
CA SER A 189 9.41 -9.78 -2.80
C SER A 189 9.57 -11.30 -2.73
N ILE A 190 10.56 -11.81 -1.99
CA ILE A 190 10.75 -13.26 -1.78
C ILE A 190 9.63 -13.83 -0.90
N PHE A 191 9.26 -13.14 0.18
CA PHE A 191 8.09 -13.50 0.99
C PHE A 191 6.81 -13.52 0.15
N LEU A 192 6.63 -12.52 -0.72
CA LEU A 192 5.45 -12.44 -1.59
C LEU A 192 5.38 -13.54 -2.65
N ASP A 193 6.49 -14.17 -3.05
CA ASP A 193 6.43 -15.40 -3.86
C ASP A 193 5.69 -16.52 -3.13
N ILE A 194 5.90 -16.64 -1.81
CA ILE A 194 5.24 -17.67 -0.98
C ILE A 194 3.75 -17.37 -0.88
N VAL A 195 3.37 -16.10 -0.66
CA VAL A 195 1.96 -15.68 -0.64
C VAL A 195 1.30 -15.97 -1.99
N ASN A 196 1.95 -15.59 -3.09
CA ASN A 196 1.49 -15.86 -4.45
C ASN A 196 1.27 -17.36 -4.72
N ASP A 197 2.17 -18.22 -4.24
CA ASP A 197 2.10 -19.67 -4.46
C ASP A 197 1.01 -20.35 -3.58
N ARG A 198 0.64 -19.74 -2.43
CA ARG A 198 -0.30 -20.33 -1.46
C ARG A 198 -1.73 -19.77 -1.56
N CYS A 199 -1.89 -18.52 -1.99
CA CYS A 199 -3.17 -17.83 -1.93
C CYS A 199 -3.95 -17.90 -3.24
N SER A 200 -5.27 -18.01 -3.12
CA SER A 200 -6.19 -17.81 -4.25
C SER A 200 -6.77 -16.42 -4.19
N TYR A 201 -6.63 -15.67 -5.29
CA TYR A 201 -7.10 -14.29 -5.42
C TYR A 201 -7.45 -13.94 -6.88
N GLU A 202 -8.24 -12.88 -7.04
CA GLU A 202 -8.73 -12.38 -8.32
C GLU A 202 -7.67 -11.48 -9.00
N LYS A 203 -7.26 -10.41 -8.32
CA LYS A 203 -6.22 -9.47 -8.77
C LYS A 203 -5.24 -9.13 -7.66
N TRP A 204 -4.02 -8.79 -8.06
CA TRP A 204 -2.97 -8.29 -7.18
C TRP A 204 -2.54 -6.91 -7.68
N PHE A 205 -2.57 -5.91 -6.80
CA PHE A 205 -2.16 -4.55 -7.12
C PHE A 205 -0.85 -4.21 -6.41
N GLY A 206 0.08 -3.64 -7.15
CA GLY A 206 1.42 -3.24 -6.68
C GLY A 206 1.77 -1.82 -7.11
N ALA A 207 2.94 -1.35 -6.68
CA ALA A 207 3.51 -0.04 -6.99
C ALA A 207 5.04 -0.18 -7.15
N HIS A 208 5.84 0.75 -6.61
CA HIS A 208 7.29 0.68 -6.46
C HIS A 208 8.12 0.84 -7.76
N PHE A 209 7.63 0.31 -8.89
CA PHE A 209 8.38 0.28 -10.14
C PHE A 209 8.26 1.55 -10.99
N HIS A 210 7.51 2.55 -10.51
CA HIS A 210 7.32 3.87 -11.15
C HIS A 210 6.80 3.81 -12.60
N GLU A 211 6.00 2.80 -12.92
CA GLU A 211 5.35 2.63 -14.22
C GLU A 211 3.96 2.02 -14.06
N ASP A 212 2.98 2.51 -14.83
CA ASP A 212 1.65 1.92 -14.88
C ASP A 212 1.61 0.80 -15.91
N PHE A 213 1.39 -0.45 -15.47
CA PHE A 213 1.23 -1.57 -16.39
C PHE A 213 0.47 -2.74 -15.77
N GLU A 214 -0.01 -3.64 -16.62
CA GLU A 214 -0.62 -4.90 -16.23
C GLU A 214 0.22 -6.09 -16.72
N HIS A 215 0.30 -7.13 -15.89
CA HIS A 215 0.95 -8.40 -16.21
C HIS A 215 0.11 -9.56 -15.67
N GLY A 216 -0.81 -10.09 -16.48
CA GLY A 216 -1.72 -11.15 -16.04
C GLY A 216 -2.69 -10.65 -14.96
N LYS A 217 -2.62 -11.23 -13.75
CA LYS A 217 -3.42 -10.79 -12.59
C LYS A 217 -2.82 -9.60 -11.85
N PHE A 218 -1.60 -9.20 -12.19
CA PHE A 218 -0.86 -8.14 -11.51
C PHE A 218 -1.09 -6.81 -12.21
N GLN A 219 -1.36 -5.75 -11.44
CA GLN A 219 -1.46 -4.39 -11.94
C GLN A 219 -0.57 -3.49 -11.09
N VAL A 220 0.42 -2.88 -11.72
CA VAL A 220 1.31 -1.91 -11.08
C VAL A 220 0.79 -0.51 -11.34
N LEU A 221 0.70 0.28 -10.28
CA LEU A 221 0.18 1.64 -10.30
C LEU A 221 1.27 2.63 -9.95
N TYR A 222 1.44 3.62 -10.82
CA TYR A 222 2.25 4.79 -10.58
C TYR A 222 1.39 6.05 -10.75
N GLN A 223 1.12 6.52 -11.97
CA GLN A 223 0.35 7.75 -12.18
C GLN A 223 -1.16 7.54 -12.27
N GLN A 224 -1.60 6.31 -12.54
CA GLN A 224 -3.03 6.01 -12.65
C GLN A 224 -3.69 5.91 -11.28
N ILE A 225 -4.91 6.45 -11.22
CA ILE A 225 -5.86 6.17 -10.15
C ILE A 225 -6.97 5.32 -10.75
N ILE A 226 -7.10 4.10 -10.26
CA ILE A 226 -8.09 3.14 -10.77
C ILE A 226 -9.19 2.95 -9.74
N GLU A 227 -10.42 2.76 -10.21
CA GLU A 227 -11.52 2.24 -9.39
C GLU A 227 -11.53 0.72 -9.51
N VAL A 228 -11.60 0.00 -8.38
CA VAL A 228 -11.68 -1.46 -8.36
C VAL A 228 -13.10 -1.95 -8.13
N ASP A 229 -13.45 -3.11 -8.71
CA ASP A 229 -14.80 -3.64 -8.63
C ASP A 229 -15.12 -4.24 -7.25
N MET A 230 -15.87 -3.47 -6.47
CA MET A 230 -16.31 -3.87 -5.14
C MET A 230 -17.58 -4.73 -5.13
N ASN A 231 -18.15 -5.05 -6.30
CA ASN A 231 -19.29 -5.96 -6.39
C ASN A 231 -18.79 -7.41 -6.47
N LEU A 232 -19.16 -8.24 -5.49
CA LEU A 232 -19.04 -9.68 -5.69
C LEU A 232 -20.11 -10.12 -6.69
N MET A 233 -19.70 -10.51 -7.90
CA MET A 233 -20.49 -11.46 -8.67
C MET A 233 -20.43 -12.81 -7.97
N LYS A 234 -21.31 -13.03 -6.98
CA LYS A 234 -21.62 -14.38 -6.53
C LYS A 234 -22.32 -15.06 -7.71
N ASN A 235 -21.59 -15.88 -8.45
CA ASN A 235 -22.22 -16.83 -9.36
C ASN A 235 -23.15 -17.70 -8.50
N ILE A 236 -24.46 -17.53 -8.74
CA ILE A 236 -25.56 -18.30 -8.14
C ILE A 236 -25.49 -19.74 -8.69
#